data_AF-A0AA36HIM5-F1
#
_entry.id   AF-A0AA36HIM5-F1
#
_cell.length_a   1.000
_cell.length_b   1.000
_cell.length_c   1.000
_cell.angle_alpha   90.00
_cell.angle_beta   90.00
_cell.angle_gamma   90.00
#
_symmetry.space_group_name_H-M   'P 1'
#
loop_
_entity.id
_entity.type
_entity.pdbx_description
1 polymer ?
#
loop_
_entity_poly.entity_id
_entity_poly.type
_entity_poly.pdbx_seq_one_letter_code
_entity_poly.pdbx_strand_id
1 'polypeptide(L)'
;MERKQEMELDLAQVAEVWRHGSVVRSWLLDLSTEALKRNPSLDGIAPYVEDSGEGRWTVAEAIALDVPAPVITLSLLERLRSRESNSFTDRLLENA
;
A
#
# COMPACT_ATOMS: atom_id res chain seq x y z
N MET A 1 2.77 3.35 -13.25
CA MET A 1 1.78 4.45 -13.37
C MET A 1 1.20 4.45 -14.79
N GLU A 2 0.57 3.34 -15.17
CA GLU A 2 0.38 2.97 -16.58
C GLU A 2 -0.84 3.62 -17.22
N ARG A 3 -1.76 4.14 -16.40
CA ARG A 3 -3.01 4.74 -16.86
C ARG A 3 -2.85 6.18 -17.37
N LYS A 4 -1.75 6.86 -17.07
CA LYS A 4 -1.50 8.26 -17.51
C LYS A 4 -0.10 8.41 -18.10
N GLN A 5 0.07 7.84 -19.29
CA GLN A 5 1.36 7.74 -19.99
C GLN A 5 1.96 9.10 -20.36
N GLU A 6 1.14 10.10 -20.65
CA GLU A 6 1.56 11.48 -20.99
C GLU A 6 2.45 12.17 -19.93
N MET A 7 2.43 11.69 -18.68
CA MET A 7 3.27 12.24 -17.62
C MET A 7 4.68 11.66 -17.59
N GLU A 8 4.89 10.49 -18.21
CA GLU A 8 6.20 9.80 -18.31
C GLU A 8 7.01 9.78 -16.99
N LEU A 9 6.33 9.57 -15.85
CA LEU A 9 7.00 9.64 -14.55
C LEU A 9 7.95 8.47 -14.31
N ASP A 10 9.21 8.79 -14.04
CA ASP A 10 10.16 7.89 -13.41
C ASP A 10 9.93 7.87 -11.89
N LEU A 11 9.29 6.81 -11.40
CA LEU A 11 8.96 6.67 -9.98
C LEU A 11 10.20 6.51 -9.09
N ALA A 12 11.29 5.93 -9.60
CA ALA A 12 12.53 5.81 -8.85
C ALA A 12 13.16 7.19 -8.67
N GLN A 13 13.15 8.02 -9.72
CA GLN A 13 13.63 9.40 -9.65
C GLN A 13 12.75 10.28 -8.75
N VAL A 14 11.42 10.17 -8.85
CA VAL A 14 10.49 10.90 -7.98
C VAL A 14 10.74 10.56 -6.51
N ALA A 15 10.85 9.27 -6.19
CA ALA A 15 11.13 8.83 -4.83
C ALA A 15 12.48 9.34 -4.32
N GLU A 16 13.53 9.33 -5.17
CA GLU A 16 14.85 9.86 -4.82
C GLU A 16 14.80 11.36 -4.51
N VAL A 17 14.10 12.18 -5.32
CA VAL A 17 13.95 13.61 -5.06
C VAL A 17 13.26 13.84 -3.69
N TRP A 18 12.24 13.05 -3.35
CA TRP A 18 11.57 13.17 -2.07
C TRP A 18 12.46 12.82 -0.86
N ARG A 19 13.58 12.13 -1.04
CA ARG A 19 14.54 11.88 0.06
C ARG A 19 15.30 13.14 0.47
N HIS A 20 15.26 14.20 -0.32
CA HIS A 20 16.03 15.43 -0.09
C HIS A 20 15.11 16.65 0.03
N GLY A 21 15.06 17.24 1.22
CA GLY A 21 14.32 18.50 1.45
C GLY A 21 12.79 18.37 1.50
N SER A 22 12.22 17.19 1.27
CA SER A 22 10.77 16.99 1.40
C SER A 22 10.31 16.82 2.85
N VAL A 23 9.00 16.99 3.07
CA VAL A 23 8.31 16.79 4.36
C VAL A 23 8.09 15.31 4.67
N VAL A 24 8.08 14.44 3.65
CA VAL A 24 7.71 13.01 3.77
C VAL A 24 8.93 12.08 3.90
N ARG A 25 10.11 12.65 4.17
CA ARG A 25 11.34 11.88 4.37
C ARG A 25 11.17 10.89 5.53
N SER A 26 11.45 9.63 5.26
CA SER A 26 11.35 8.54 6.23
C SER A 26 12.19 7.35 5.80
N TRP A 27 12.48 6.47 6.74
CA TRP A 27 13.15 5.20 6.43
C TRP A 27 12.37 4.34 5.44
N LEU A 28 11.03 4.36 5.51
CA LEU A 28 10.20 3.62 4.56
C LEU A 28 10.37 4.16 3.14
N LEU A 29 10.50 5.48 2.98
CA LEU A 29 10.78 6.09 1.66
C LEU A 29 12.15 5.66 1.12
N ASP A 30 13.18 5.54 1.97
CA ASP A 30 14.49 5.01 1.56
C ASP A 30 14.34 3.60 0.99
N LEU A 31 13.63 2.70 1.71
CA LEU A 31 13.37 1.34 1.26
C LEU A 31 12.58 1.27 -0.05
N SER A 32 11.53 2.09 -0.19
CA SER A 32 10.73 2.16 -1.40
C SER A 32 11.55 2.65 -2.60
N THR A 33 12.43 3.63 -2.39
CA THR A 33 13.31 4.15 -3.43
C THR A 33 14.27 3.08 -3.94
N GLU A 34 14.90 2.34 -3.02
CA GLU A 34 15.83 1.25 -3.38
C GLU A 34 15.12 0.04 -4.02
N ALA A 35 13.85 -0.21 -3.67
CA ALA A 35 13.05 -1.20 -4.38
C ALA A 35 12.76 -0.77 -5.82
N LEU A 36 12.31 0.48 -6.02
CA LEU A 36 11.98 1.04 -7.34
C LEU A 36 13.21 1.17 -8.25
N LYS A 37 14.38 1.51 -7.73
CA LYS A 37 15.64 1.53 -8.51
C LYS A 37 16.03 0.15 -9.04
N ARG A 38 15.78 -0.91 -8.25
CA ARG A 38 16.13 -2.30 -8.61
C ARG A 38 15.12 -2.92 -9.57
N ASN A 39 13.83 -2.65 -9.36
CA ASN A 39 12.74 -3.19 -10.17
C ASN A 39 11.65 -2.12 -10.37
N PRO A 40 11.80 -1.24 -11.38
CA PRO A 40 10.87 -0.12 -11.58
C PRO A 40 9.44 -0.54 -11.91
N SER A 41 9.25 -1.69 -12.56
CA SER A 41 7.95 -2.27 -12.89
C SER A 41 7.38 -3.17 -11.79
N LEU A 42 8.19 -3.51 -10.77
CA LEU A 42 7.87 -4.51 -9.74
C LEU A 42 7.50 -5.88 -10.33
N ASP A 43 8.04 -6.21 -11.51
CA ASP A 43 7.75 -7.48 -12.19
C ASP A 43 8.15 -8.68 -11.34
N GLY A 44 7.33 -9.73 -11.39
CA GLY A 44 7.55 -10.97 -10.64
C GLY A 44 7.20 -10.88 -9.15
N ILE A 45 6.69 -9.74 -8.66
CA ILE A 45 6.17 -9.59 -7.30
C ILE A 45 4.68 -9.91 -7.29
N ALA A 46 4.27 -10.89 -6.48
CA ALA A 46 2.86 -11.23 -6.32
C ALA A 46 2.10 -10.09 -5.59
N PRO A 47 0.86 -9.76 -5.99
CA PRO A 47 0.04 -8.74 -5.33
C PRO A 47 -0.59 -9.28 -4.04
N TYR A 48 0.22 -9.84 -3.14
CA TYR A 48 -0.19 -10.47 -1.89
C TYR A 48 0.67 -9.95 -0.73
N VAL A 49 0.02 -9.52 0.36
CA VAL A 49 0.71 -8.94 1.52
C VAL A 49 0.29 -9.64 2.81
N GLU A 50 1.29 -10.18 3.52
CA GLU A 50 1.10 -10.79 4.84
C GLU A 50 0.93 -9.76 5.97
N ASP A 51 0.37 -10.22 7.08
CA ASP A 51 0.28 -9.47 8.33
C ASP A 51 0.59 -10.40 9.51
N SER A 52 1.43 -9.94 10.43
CA SER A 52 1.92 -10.71 11.59
C SER A 52 1.00 -10.65 12.80
N GLY A 53 0.03 -9.72 12.81
CA GLY A 53 -1.00 -9.61 13.84
C GLY A 53 -1.03 -8.26 14.57
N GLU A 54 0.09 -7.55 14.70
CA GLU A 54 0.14 -6.29 15.47
C GLU A 54 -0.79 -5.21 14.90
N GLY A 55 -0.95 -5.16 13.58
CA GLY A 55 -1.93 -4.27 12.94
C GLY A 55 -3.37 -4.61 13.33
N ARG A 56 -3.70 -5.91 13.48
CA ARG A 56 -5.04 -6.36 13.91
C ARG A 56 -5.30 -5.97 15.36
N TRP A 57 -4.35 -6.24 16.25
CA TRP A 57 -4.49 -5.89 17.67
C TRP A 57 -4.57 -4.38 17.88
N THR A 58 -3.85 -3.59 17.08
CA THR A 58 -3.95 -2.12 17.10
C THR A 58 -5.35 -1.64 16.75
N VAL A 59 -5.95 -2.18 15.68
CA VAL A 59 -7.31 -1.80 15.28
C VAL A 59 -8.36 -2.27 16.29
N ALA A 60 -8.19 -3.49 16.84
CA ALA A 60 -9.09 -4.01 17.87
C ALA A 60 -9.07 -3.15 19.14
N GLU A 61 -7.88 -2.73 19.58
CA GLU A 61 -7.72 -1.88 20.76
C GLU A 61 -8.29 -0.48 20.53
N ALA A 62 -8.08 0.10 19.34
CA ALA A 62 -8.67 1.39 18.99
C ALA A 62 -10.21 1.37 19.11
N ILE A 63 -10.85 0.29 18.68
CA ILE A 63 -12.30 0.10 18.84
C ILE A 63 -12.67 -0.06 20.31
N ALA A 64 -11.93 -0.87 21.07
CA ALA A 64 -12.21 -1.11 22.49
C ALA A 64 -12.11 0.17 23.35
N LEU A 65 -11.26 1.11 22.94
CA LEU A 65 -11.04 2.39 23.59
C LEU A 65 -11.90 3.55 23.03
N ASP A 66 -12.80 3.27 22.08
CA ASP A 66 -13.57 4.29 21.34
C ASP A 66 -12.69 5.37 20.68
N VAL A 67 -11.51 4.98 20.19
CA VAL A 67 -10.53 5.85 19.52
C VAL A 67 -10.64 5.70 17.99
N PRO A 68 -10.86 6.79 17.23
CA PRO A 68 -10.90 6.72 15.77
C PRO A 68 -9.51 6.44 15.18
N ALA A 69 -9.36 5.33 14.45
CA ALA A 69 -8.12 4.94 13.76
C ALA A 69 -8.30 4.66 12.24
N PRO A 70 -8.96 5.54 11.47
CA PRO A 70 -9.42 5.24 10.11
C PRO A 70 -8.31 4.83 9.14
N VAL A 71 -7.17 5.51 9.15
CA VAL A 71 -6.06 5.25 8.21
C VAL A 71 -5.35 3.93 8.53
N ILE A 72 -5.19 3.61 9.82
CA ILE A 72 -4.59 2.34 10.25
C ILE A 72 -5.51 1.18 9.89
N THR A 73 -6.81 1.33 10.17
CA THR A 73 -7.83 0.34 9.79
C THR A 73 -7.83 0.09 8.29
N LEU A 74 -7.85 1.14 7.47
CA LEU A 74 -7.81 1.00 6.01
C LEU A 74 -6.53 0.30 5.54
N SER A 75 -5.37 0.66 6.10
CA SER A 75 -4.10 0.01 5.77
C SER A 75 -4.13 -1.51 6.04
N LEU A 76 -4.77 -1.94 7.14
CA LEU A 76 -4.96 -3.36 7.43
C LEU A 76 -5.91 -4.02 6.43
N LEU A 77 -7.03 -3.37 6.10
CA LEU A 77 -8.01 -3.90 5.16
C LEU A 77 -7.43 -4.11 3.75
N GLU A 78 -6.57 -3.21 3.26
CA GLU A 78 -5.88 -3.39 1.97
C GLU A 78 -5.01 -4.66 1.95
N ARG A 79 -4.35 -5.00 3.06
CA ARG A 79 -3.59 -6.26 3.16
C ARG A 79 -4.51 -7.47 3.11
N LEU A 80 -5.65 -7.43 3.80
CA LEU A 80 -6.63 -8.52 3.76
C LEU A 80 -7.21 -8.68 2.36
N ARG A 81 -7.54 -7.56 1.70
CA ARG A 81 -8.04 -7.52 0.33
C ARG A 81 -7.07 -8.13 -0.66
N SER A 82 -5.76 -7.91 -0.50
CA SER A 82 -4.73 -8.52 -1.37
C SER A 82 -4.75 -10.06 -1.41
N ARG A 83 -5.42 -10.71 -0.45
CA ARG A 83 -5.53 -12.17 -0.36
C ARG A 83 -6.78 -12.72 -1.06
N GLU A 84 -7.74 -11.86 -1.36
CA GLU A 84 -8.99 -12.24 -2.01
C GLU A 84 -8.88 -12.14 -3.53
N SER A 85 -8.32 -13.19 -4.15
CA SER A 85 -8.23 -13.25 -5.62
C SER A 85 -9.59 -13.48 -6.31
N ASN A 86 -10.59 -14.00 -5.60
CA ASN A 86 -11.93 -14.28 -6.12
C ASN A 86 -13.04 -13.85 -5.14
N SER A 87 -13.13 -12.54 -4.88
CA SER A 87 -14.06 -12.01 -3.90
C SER A 87 -15.51 -12.29 -4.30
N PHE A 88 -16.28 -12.83 -3.35
CA PHE A 88 -17.72 -13.05 -3.55
C PHE A 88 -18.47 -11.73 -3.71
N THR A 89 -18.12 -10.72 -2.90
CA THR A 89 -18.75 -9.40 -2.93
C THR A 89 -18.54 -8.73 -4.29
N ASP A 90 -17.34 -8.80 -4.85
CA ASP A 90 -17.07 -8.21 -6.17
C ASP A 90 -17.90 -8.87 -7.27
N ARG A 91 -17.99 -10.21 -7.26
CA ARG A 91 -18.83 -10.94 -8.22
C ARG A 91 -20.30 -10.58 -8.05
N LEU A 92 -20.79 -10.44 -6.81
CA LEU A 92 -22.16 -10.02 -6.58
C LEU A 92 -22.41 -8.61 -7.16
N LEU A 93 -21.47 -7.69 -6.99
CA LEU A 93 -21.56 -6.33 -7.54
C LEU A 93 -21.48 -6.29 -9.07
N GLU A 94 -20.67 -7.16 -9.69
CA GLU A 94 -20.63 -7.31 -11.16
C GLU A 94 -21.97 -7.80 -11.73
N ASN A 95 -22.67 -8.66 -10.99
CA ASN A 95 -23.91 -9.29 -11.42
C ASN A 95 -25.19 -8.51 -11.01
N ALA A 96 -25.06 -7.35 -10.35
CA ALA A 96 -26.15 -6.48 -9.94
C ALA A 96 -26.32 -5.29 -10.90
#